data_AF-A0A2T6CZW7-F1
#
_entry.id   AF-A0A2T6CZW7-F1
#
_cell.length_a   1.000
_cell.length_b   1.000
_cell.length_c   1.000
_cell.angle_alpha   90.00
_cell.angle_beta   90.00
_cell.angle_gamma   90.00
#
_symmetry.space_group_name_H-M   'P 1'
#
loop_
_entity.id
_entity.type
_entity.pdbx_description
1 polymer ?
#
loop_
_entity_poly.entity_id
_entity_poly.type
_entity_poly.pdbx_seq_one_letter_code
_entity_poly.pdbx_strand_id
1 'polypeptide(L)'
;MVMALVPVVLVEWFVARRQFCIPSKMAAKGVIAANCCSTLLGFPLFWLSGVLGIVLLGERLDEAIPSAWIFARRSMETGVAVFWLGPDVDSEKIMRAGCSMLPLAFVVSVTSERWILRRTWPQMPPAALWRYAWLANLLSYPVLIVIWLWYLVWVW
;
A
#
# COMPACT_ATOMS: atom_id res chain seq x y z
N MET A 1 -13.72 2.92 -2.95
CA MET A 1 -12.58 2.12 -3.49
C MET A 1 -12.33 2.41 -4.97
N VAL A 2 -13.23 2.08 -5.91
CA VAL A 2 -12.99 2.26 -7.36
C VAL A 2 -12.65 3.70 -7.76
N MET A 3 -13.32 4.70 -7.17
CA MET A 3 -13.05 6.12 -7.46
C MET A 3 -11.64 6.56 -7.05
N ALA A 4 -11.06 5.96 -6.00
CA ALA A 4 -9.69 6.27 -5.56
C ALA A 4 -8.63 5.66 -6.50
N LEU A 5 -8.99 4.61 -7.26
CA LEU A 5 -8.08 3.93 -8.17
C LEU A 5 -7.81 4.74 -9.44
N VAL A 6 -8.78 5.53 -9.90
CA VAL A 6 -8.66 6.34 -11.12
C VAL A 6 -7.47 7.30 -11.08
N PRO A 7 -7.33 8.18 -10.07
CA PRO A 7 -6.21 9.12 -10.02
C PRO A 7 -4.86 8.43 -9.84
N VAL A 8 -4.82 7.32 -9.08
CA VAL A 8 -3.62 6.47 -8.92
C VAL A 8 -3.18 5.93 -10.28
N VAL A 9 -4.08 5.28 -11.02
CA VAL A 9 -3.79 4.72 -12.35
C VAL A 9 -3.33 5.79 -13.33
N LEU A 10 -3.89 7.00 -13.28
CA LEU A 10 -3.47 8.10 -14.14
C LEU A 10 -2.05 8.57 -13.85
N VAL A 11 -1.67 8.72 -12.57
CA VAL A 11 -0.31 9.09 -12.15
C VAL A 11 0.68 8.03 -12.62
N GLU A 12 0.40 6.76 -12.36
CA GLU A 12 1.30 5.67 -12.70
C GLU A 12 1.43 5.46 -14.21
N TRP A 13 0.32 5.58 -14.95
CA TRP A 13 0.33 5.57 -16.41
C TRP A 13 1.23 6.68 -16.97
N PHE A 14 1.14 7.90 -16.43
CA PHE A 14 1.97 9.02 -16.84
C PHE A 14 3.46 8.74 -16.56
N VAL A 15 3.78 8.22 -15.37
CA VAL A 15 5.16 7.84 -15.00
C VAL A 15 5.69 6.75 -15.94
N ALA A 16 4.90 5.72 -16.24
CA ALA A 16 5.29 4.63 -17.13
C ALA A 16 5.60 5.14 -18.55
N ARG A 17 4.75 6.04 -19.05
CA ARG A 17 4.91 6.68 -20.36
C ARG A 17 6.19 7.50 -20.43
N ARG A 18 6.48 8.28 -19.40
CA ARG A 18 7.68 9.12 -19.33
C ARG A 18 8.94 8.30 -19.17
N GLN A 19 8.91 7.22 -18.38
CA GLN A 19 10.10 6.43 -18.07
C GLN A 19 10.47 5.41 -19.16
N PHE A 20 9.47 4.77 -19.79
CA PHE A 20 9.70 3.66 -20.71
C PHE A 20 9.39 3.97 -22.18
N CYS A 21 8.80 5.13 -22.48
CA CYS A 21 8.41 5.53 -23.85
C CYS A 21 7.54 4.49 -24.59
N ILE A 22 6.78 3.66 -23.84
CA ILE A 22 5.93 2.60 -24.42
C ILE A 22 4.59 3.14 -24.97
N PRO A 23 3.92 2.41 -25.86
CA PRO A 23 2.59 2.78 -26.35
C PRO A 23 1.57 2.96 -25.21
N SER A 24 0.71 3.97 -25.31
CA SER A 24 -0.24 4.35 -24.24
C SER A 24 -1.15 3.19 -23.82
N LYS A 25 -1.66 2.43 -24.80
CA LYS A 25 -2.50 1.25 -24.54
C LYS A 25 -1.76 0.16 -23.75
N MET A 26 -0.47 -0.02 -24.03
CA MET A 26 0.38 -0.99 -23.33
C MET A 26 0.68 -0.54 -21.90
N ALA A 27 0.95 0.76 -21.69
CA ALA A 27 1.11 1.33 -20.36
C ALA A 27 -0.17 1.16 -19.53
N ALA A 28 -1.31 1.58 -20.08
CA ALA A 28 -2.59 1.51 -19.39
C ALA A 28 -2.95 0.07 -18.98
N LYS A 29 -2.81 -0.90 -19.91
CA LYS A 29 -3.07 -2.32 -19.61
C LYS A 29 -2.19 -2.85 -18.46
N GLY A 30 -0.89 -2.51 -18.48
CA GLY A 30 0.04 -2.94 -17.44
C GLY A 30 -0.29 -2.33 -16.07
N VAL A 31 -0.49 -1.01 -16.03
CA VAL A 31 -0.80 -0.27 -14.80
C VAL A 31 -2.13 -0.73 -14.19
N ILE A 32 -3.19 -0.84 -14.99
CA ILE A 32 -4.50 -1.31 -14.51
C ILE A 32 -4.39 -2.74 -13.97
N ALA A 33 -3.72 -3.64 -14.70
CA ALA A 33 -3.55 -5.01 -14.24
C ALA A 33 -2.75 -5.09 -12.93
N ALA A 34 -1.69 -4.29 -12.81
CA ALA A 34 -0.85 -4.23 -11.61
C ALA A 34 -1.65 -3.72 -10.41
N ASN A 35 -2.37 -2.61 -10.55
CA ASN A 35 -3.19 -2.00 -9.49
C ASN A 35 -4.37 -2.90 -9.07
N CYS A 36 -5.07 -3.51 -10.02
CA CYS A 36 -6.15 -4.45 -9.70
C CYS A 36 -5.60 -5.66 -8.93
N CYS A 37 -4.46 -6.19 -9.36
CA CYS A 37 -3.86 -7.33 -8.69
C CYS A 37 -3.29 -6.97 -7.32
N SER A 38 -2.61 -5.82 -7.17
CA SER A 38 -2.08 -5.35 -5.89
C SER A 38 -3.21 -5.02 -4.91
N THR A 39 -4.36 -4.55 -5.38
CA THR A 39 -5.55 -4.37 -4.54
C THR A 39 -6.12 -5.72 -4.08
N LEU A 40 -6.27 -6.68 -5.00
CA LEU A 40 -6.83 -8.00 -4.71
C LEU A 40 -5.91 -8.86 -3.82
N LEU A 41 -4.60 -8.78 -4.01
CA LEU A 41 -3.60 -9.48 -3.18
C LEU A 41 -3.29 -8.70 -1.90
N GLY A 42 -3.33 -7.38 -1.98
CA GLY A 42 -3.01 -6.48 -0.89
C GLY A 42 -3.91 -6.72 0.30
N PHE A 43 -5.23 -6.84 0.10
CA PHE A 43 -6.16 -7.02 1.21
C PHE A 43 -5.95 -8.34 1.99
N PRO A 44 -5.83 -9.53 1.36
CA PRO A 44 -5.48 -10.76 2.06
C PRO A 44 -4.09 -10.74 2.71
N LEU A 45 -3.07 -10.22 2.01
CA LEU A 45 -1.71 -10.15 2.54
C LEU A 45 -1.61 -9.19 3.73
N PHE A 46 -2.34 -8.09 3.65
CA PHE A 46 -2.50 -7.13 4.73
C PHE A 46 -3.11 -7.80 5.97
N TRP A 47 -4.25 -8.47 5.82
CA TRP A 47 -4.88 -9.23 6.90
C TRP A 47 -3.96 -10.30 7.49
N LEU A 48 -3.33 -11.10 6.63
CA LEU A 48 -2.42 -12.16 7.05
C LEU A 48 -1.25 -11.60 7.86
N SER A 49 -0.68 -10.48 7.44
CA SER A 49 0.43 -9.85 8.16
C SER A 49 0.02 -9.33 9.54
N GLY A 50 -1.20 -8.80 9.68
CA GLY A 50 -1.77 -8.40 10.97
C GLY A 50 -1.96 -9.58 11.91
N VAL A 51 -2.58 -10.65 11.42
CA VAL A 51 -2.80 -11.90 12.18
C VAL A 51 -1.47 -12.51 12.60
N LEU A 52 -0.49 -12.59 11.69
CA LEU A 52 0.84 -13.10 12.02
C LEU A 52 1.54 -12.21 13.05
N GLY A 53 1.40 -10.89 12.95
CA GLY A 53 1.88 -9.96 13.97
C GLY A 53 1.30 -10.27 15.35
N ILE A 54 -0.02 -10.46 15.45
CA ILE A 54 -0.70 -10.83 16.71
C ILE A 54 -0.20 -12.17 17.24
N VAL A 55 -0.18 -13.21 16.40
CA VAL A 55 0.14 -14.58 16.83
C VAL A 55 1.61 -14.71 17.23
N LEU A 56 2.52 -14.09 16.47
CA LEU A 56 3.96 -14.24 16.69
C LEU A 56 4.50 -13.28 17.75
N LEU A 57 3.93 -12.08 17.85
CA LEU A 57 4.46 -11.01 18.71
C LEU A 57 3.54 -10.67 19.88
N GLY A 58 2.26 -11.08 19.90
CA GLY A 58 1.26 -10.58 20.86
C GLY A 58 1.66 -10.69 22.33
N GLU A 59 2.17 -11.82 22.77
CA GLU A 59 2.63 -12.00 24.17
C GLU A 59 4.08 -11.54 24.40
N ARG A 60 4.85 -11.33 23.32
CA ARG A 60 6.29 -11.04 23.38
C ARG A 60 6.67 -9.65 22.89
N LEU A 61 5.70 -8.81 22.53
CA LEU A 61 5.94 -7.49 21.92
C LEU A 61 6.71 -6.58 22.87
N ASP A 62 6.43 -6.72 24.17
CA ASP A 62 7.08 -6.02 25.27
C ASP A 62 8.53 -6.46 25.48
N GLU A 63 8.85 -7.72 25.16
CA GLU A 63 10.20 -8.30 25.27
C GLU A 63 11.02 -8.13 23.99
N ALA A 64 10.36 -8.14 22.82
CA ALA A 64 10.99 -8.15 21.51
C ALA A 64 11.37 -6.76 21.00
N ILE A 65 10.70 -5.70 21.47
CA ILE A 65 10.98 -4.33 21.04
C ILE A 65 11.60 -3.57 22.22
N PRO A 66 12.90 -3.21 22.15
CA PRO A 66 13.55 -2.42 23.18
C PRO A 66 12.77 -1.14 23.48
N SER A 67 12.70 -0.75 24.75
CA SER A 67 12.05 0.50 25.19
C SER A 67 12.62 1.76 24.53
N ALA A 68 13.79 1.69 23.91
CA ALA A 68 14.35 2.76 23.08
C ALA A 68 13.59 2.98 21.75
N TRP A 69 12.78 2.02 21.31
CA TRP A 69 12.06 2.02 20.03
C TRP A 69 10.55 2.25 20.24
N ILE A 70 10.20 3.13 21.17
CA ILE A 70 8.81 3.50 21.53
C ILE A 70 7.93 3.78 20.31
N PHE A 71 8.49 4.42 19.27
CA PHE A 71 7.73 4.76 18.07
C PHE A 71 7.36 3.53 17.23
N ALA A 72 8.29 2.58 17.08
CA ALA A 72 8.04 1.32 16.37
C ALA A 72 7.06 0.45 17.16
N ARG A 73 7.24 0.36 18.48
CA ARG A 73 6.34 -0.35 19.38
C ARG A 73 4.91 0.18 19.30
N ARG A 74 4.72 1.49 19.47
CA ARG A 74 3.39 2.12 19.35
C ARG A 74 2.78 1.95 17.97
N SER A 75 3.59 2.00 16.91
CA SER A 75 3.10 1.79 15.55
C SER A 75 2.65 0.36 15.31
N MET A 76 3.35 -0.64 15.88
CA MET A 76 2.95 -2.04 15.80
C MET A 76 1.74 -2.34 16.69
N GLU A 77 1.69 -1.85 17.93
CA GLU A 77 0.54 -1.99 18.82
C GLU A 77 -0.71 -1.37 18.22
N THR A 78 -0.59 -0.13 17.71
CA THR A 78 -1.69 0.56 17.02
C THR A 78 -2.06 -0.18 15.74
N GLY A 79 -1.06 -0.59 14.95
CA GLY A 79 -1.16 -1.33 13.69
C GLY A 79 -1.88 -2.67 13.81
N VAL A 80 -1.60 -3.40 14.88
CA VAL A 80 -2.24 -4.66 15.23
C VAL A 80 -3.68 -4.43 15.71
N ALA A 81 -3.90 -3.40 16.52
CA ALA A 81 -5.24 -3.04 16.98
C ALA A 81 -6.16 -2.58 15.82
N VAL A 82 -5.60 -2.10 14.70
CA VAL A 82 -6.35 -1.71 13.49
C VAL A 82 -7.23 -2.82 12.96
N PHE A 83 -6.75 -4.06 13.00
CA PHE A 83 -7.47 -5.22 12.48
C PHE A 83 -8.75 -5.52 13.26
N TRP A 84 -8.94 -4.90 14.43
CA TRP A 84 -10.07 -5.10 15.33
C TRP A 84 -10.76 -3.80 15.71
N LEU A 85 -10.67 -2.75 14.88
CA LEU A 85 -11.44 -1.54 15.11
C LEU A 85 -12.94 -1.85 15.01
N GLY A 86 -13.63 -1.72 16.14
CA GLY A 86 -15.08 -1.84 16.22
C GLY A 86 -15.80 -0.64 15.57
N PRO A 87 -17.14 -0.71 15.45
CA PRO A 87 -17.94 0.35 14.83
C PRO A 87 -17.86 1.70 15.57
N ASP A 88 -17.57 1.70 16.87
CA ASP A 88 -17.56 2.90 17.73
C ASP A 88 -16.19 3.58 17.83
N VAL A 89 -15.27 3.29 16.91
CA VAL A 89 -13.93 3.87 16.91
C VAL A 89 -13.94 5.30 16.37
N ASP A 90 -13.29 6.21 17.09
CA ASP A 90 -13.10 7.60 16.67
C ASP A 90 -12.20 7.75 15.43
N SER A 91 -12.41 8.84 14.67
CA SER A 91 -11.65 9.12 13.44
C SER A 91 -10.13 9.26 13.68
N GLU A 92 -9.71 9.66 14.88
CA GLU A 92 -8.31 9.77 15.24
C GLU A 92 -7.62 8.40 15.27
N LYS A 93 -8.24 7.40 15.91
CA LYS A 93 -7.75 6.03 15.93
C LYS A 93 -7.72 5.43 14.53
N ILE A 94 -8.74 5.67 13.70
CA ILE A 94 -8.75 5.24 12.29
C ILE A 94 -7.60 5.87 11.51
N MET A 95 -7.30 7.15 11.74
CA MET A 95 -6.19 7.83 11.09
C MET A 95 -4.83 7.27 11.51
N ARG A 96 -4.60 7.12 12.83
CA ARG A 96 -3.35 6.54 13.36
C ARG A 96 -3.14 5.11 12.85
N ALA A 97 -4.22 4.35 12.85
CA ALA A 97 -4.30 3.01 12.29
C ALA A 97 -3.85 2.96 10.83
N GLY A 98 -4.52 3.71 9.94
CA GLY A 98 -4.17 3.75 8.52
C GLY A 98 -2.73 4.20 8.28
N CYS A 99 -2.28 5.24 8.98
CA CYS A 99 -0.90 5.73 8.87
C CYS A 99 0.15 4.69 9.27
N SER A 100 -0.08 3.94 10.35
CA SER A 100 0.85 2.88 10.79
C SER A 100 1.00 1.74 9.77
N MET A 101 -0.02 1.56 8.93
CA MET A 101 -0.11 0.49 7.94
C MET A 101 0.41 0.88 6.56
N LEU A 102 0.60 2.17 6.28
CA LEU A 102 1.11 2.67 5.00
C LEU A 102 2.44 2.02 4.57
N PRO A 103 3.47 1.87 5.44
CA PRO A 103 4.74 1.29 5.01
C PRO A 103 4.60 -0.16 4.52
N LEU A 104 3.79 -0.94 5.23
CA LEU A 104 3.53 -2.33 4.88
C LEU A 104 2.73 -2.42 3.57
N ALA A 105 1.65 -1.64 3.45
CA ALA A 105 0.87 -1.55 2.22
C ALA A 105 1.74 -1.17 1.02
N PHE A 106 2.64 -0.19 1.20
CA PHE A 106 3.59 0.25 0.18
C PHE A 106 4.48 -0.89 -0.30
N VAL A 107 5.09 -1.65 0.62
CA VAL A 107 5.97 -2.78 0.26
C VAL A 107 5.21 -3.87 -0.48
N VAL A 108 4.01 -4.22 -0.01
CA VAL A 108 3.15 -5.21 -0.67
C VAL A 108 2.75 -4.73 -2.08
N SER A 109 2.42 -3.45 -2.23
CA SER A 109 2.07 -2.86 -3.52
C SER A 109 3.24 -2.92 -4.50
N VAL A 110 4.41 -2.42 -4.13
CA VAL A 110 5.62 -2.42 -4.98
C VAL A 110 6.01 -3.85 -5.42
N THR A 111 5.94 -4.82 -4.51
CA THR A 111 6.34 -6.21 -4.80
C THR A 111 5.34 -6.92 -5.69
N SER A 112 4.03 -6.79 -5.41
CA SER A 112 2.96 -7.40 -6.21
C SER A 112 2.84 -6.79 -7.60
N GLU A 113 2.94 -5.46 -7.71
CA GLU A 113 2.93 -4.77 -8.99
C GLU A 113 4.10 -5.19 -9.87
N ARG A 114 5.33 -5.21 -9.32
CA ARG A 114 6.49 -5.68 -10.08
C ARG A 114 6.26 -7.08 -10.65
N TRP A 115 5.69 -7.98 -9.87
CA TRP A 115 5.44 -9.34 -10.33
C TRP A 115 4.50 -9.39 -11.53
N ILE A 116 3.43 -8.58 -11.51
CA ILE A 116 2.51 -8.44 -12.64
C ILE A 116 3.16 -7.74 -13.82
N LEU A 117 3.90 -6.66 -13.59
CA LEU A 117 4.56 -5.88 -14.64
C LEU A 117 5.62 -6.70 -15.38
N ARG A 118 6.30 -7.64 -14.71
CA ARG A 118 7.20 -8.60 -15.39
C ARG A 118 6.48 -9.48 -16.40
N ARG A 119 5.19 -9.77 -16.17
CA ARG A 119 4.37 -10.57 -17.09
C ARG A 119 3.75 -9.71 -18.19
N THR A 120 3.34 -8.47 -17.87
CA THR A 120 2.69 -7.60 -18.87
C THR A 120 3.69 -6.85 -19.75
N TRP A 121 4.88 -6.54 -19.25
CA TRP A 121 5.96 -5.85 -19.94
C TRP A 121 7.25 -6.69 -19.96
N PRO A 122 7.22 -7.90 -20.56
CA PRO A 122 8.33 -8.86 -20.51
C PRO A 122 9.62 -8.34 -21.17
N GLN A 123 9.51 -7.35 -22.06
CA GLN A 123 10.66 -6.74 -22.74
C GLN A 123 11.45 -5.75 -21.87
N MET A 124 10.92 -5.38 -20.69
CA MET A 124 11.57 -4.40 -19.81
C MET A 124 12.57 -5.06 -18.85
N PRO A 125 13.76 -4.47 -18.63
CA PRO A 125 14.72 -5.01 -17.67
C PRO A 125 14.13 -5.09 -16.25
N PRO A 126 14.35 -6.18 -15.49
CA PRO A 126 13.80 -6.33 -14.14
C PRO A 126 14.17 -5.19 -13.17
N ALA A 127 15.38 -4.63 -13.31
CA ALA A 127 15.84 -3.49 -12.51
C ALA A 127 15.07 -2.20 -12.84
N ALA A 128 14.69 -2.01 -14.11
CA ALA A 128 13.94 -0.84 -14.54
C ALA A 128 12.49 -0.91 -14.02
N LEU A 129 11.88 -2.09 -14.04
CA LEU A 129 10.57 -2.35 -13.44
C LEU A 129 10.55 -2.11 -11.92
N TRP A 130 11.62 -2.48 -11.21
CA TRP A 130 11.74 -2.20 -9.78
C TRP A 130 11.76 -0.71 -9.49
N ARG A 131 12.63 0.05 -10.20
CA ARG A 131 12.70 1.51 -10.05
C ARG A 131 11.37 2.18 -10.38
N TYR A 132 10.69 1.70 -11.42
CA TYR A 132 9.36 2.17 -11.78
C TYR A 132 8.34 1.92 -10.67
N ALA A 133 8.21 0.68 -10.17
CA ALA A 133 7.22 0.35 -9.14
C ALA A 133 7.40 1.20 -7.88
N TRP A 134 8.65 1.39 -7.44
CA TRP A 134 8.96 2.29 -6.33
C TRP A 134 8.55 3.74 -6.60
N LEU A 135 8.94 4.30 -7.75
CA LEU A 135 8.64 5.68 -8.11
C LEU A 135 7.12 5.91 -8.29
N ALA A 136 6.45 4.98 -8.97
CA ALA A 136 5.02 4.99 -9.21
C ALA A 136 4.25 5.04 -7.88
N ASN A 137 4.53 4.11 -6.96
CA ASN A 137 3.90 4.07 -5.64
C ASN A 137 4.25 5.30 -4.79
N LEU A 138 5.50 5.77 -4.84
CA LEU A 138 5.92 6.96 -4.08
C LEU A 138 5.15 8.22 -4.51
N LEU A 139 4.79 8.31 -5.80
CA LEU A 139 4.02 9.43 -6.34
C LEU A 139 2.51 9.24 -6.20
N SER A 140 2.01 7.99 -6.25
CA SER A 140 0.58 7.70 -6.16
C SER A 140 0.04 7.62 -4.72
N TYR A 141 0.85 7.22 -3.75
CA TYR A 141 0.46 7.13 -2.33
C TYR A 141 0.03 8.48 -1.72
N PRO A 142 0.74 9.60 -1.94
CA PRO A 142 0.27 10.90 -1.47
C PRO A 142 -1.13 11.25 -1.98
N VAL A 143 -1.42 10.93 -3.24
CA VAL A 143 -2.74 11.14 -3.84
C VAL A 143 -3.79 10.27 -3.14
N LEU A 144 -3.48 9.00 -2.91
CA LEU A 144 -4.37 8.08 -2.20
C LEU A 144 -4.63 8.53 -0.75
N ILE A 145 -3.60 9.01 -0.05
CA ILE A 145 -3.71 9.54 1.32
C ILE A 145 -4.61 10.76 1.35
N VAL A 146 -4.45 11.71 0.41
CA VAL A 146 -5.32 12.90 0.34
C VAL A 146 -6.78 12.50 0.12
N ILE A 147 -7.05 11.54 -0.77
CA ILE A 147 -8.41 11.04 -1.02
C ILE A 147 -8.99 10.36 0.22
N TRP A 148 -8.18 9.56 0.91
CA TRP A 148 -8.59 8.88 2.14
C TRP A 148 -8.88 9.85 3.28
N LEU A 149 -8.02 10.84 3.50
CA LEU A 149 -8.25 11.89 4.50
C LEU A 149 -9.49 12.71 4.17
N TRP A 150 -9.71 13.05 2.90
CA TRP A 150 -10.93 13.71 2.46
C TRP A 150 -12.17 12.87 2.76
N TYR A 151 -12.12 11.56 2.47
CA TYR A 151 -13.22 10.65 2.78
C TYR A 151 -13.52 10.60 4.29
N LEU A 152 -12.48 10.55 5.13
CA LEU A 152 -12.63 10.53 6.59
C LEU A 152 -13.21 11.83 7.19
N VAL A 153 -13.08 12.96 6.50
CA VAL A 153 -13.59 14.25 6.98
C VAL A 153 -15.05 14.48 6.55
N TRP A 154 -15.44 13.98 5.38
CA TRP A 154 -16.70 14.37 4.73
C TRP A 154 -17.75 13.26 4.66
N VAL A 155 -17.34 12.00 4.73
CA VAL A 155 -18.24 10.84 4.60
C VAL A 155 -18.41 10.10 5.92
N TRP A 156 -17.36 10.11 6.75
CA TRP A 156 -17.33 9.52 8.08
C TRP A 156 -17.52 10.61 9.13
#